data_AF-A0A1X1YZL1-F1
#
_entry.id   AF-A0A1X1YZL1-F1
#
_cell.length_a   1.000
_cell.length_b   1.000
_cell.length_c   1.000
_cell.angle_alpha   90.00
_cell.angle_beta   90.00
_cell.angle_gamma   90.00
#
_symmetry.space_group_name_H-M   'P 1'
#
loop_
_entity.id
_entity.type
_entity.pdbx_description
1 polymer ?
#
loop_
_entity_poly.entity_id
_entity_poly.type
_entity_poly.pdbx_seq_one_letter_code
_entity_poly.pdbx_strand_id
1 'polypeptide(L)'
;MSTLGAIGLAAALVAVSGGVAGAIDPPVVPPGPPPPDPAPGPDQPMRQIAACTTTGVLPGSDLRELPAALQLMNMPEAWKESTGVGVVVGVIDTGVAAQPRLPHLVSGGDYVMGPFGDGLSDCDGHGTVVASLIGAAPSGLALVPKPAWAAPAAPPAGAPPPRAIPPPPPPPTVTVTQTVAPPPPPPPPPPPPDEPSWVGMPPSPVTLGHARGPAPLEPSPGGGPDGLIGIAPDAVLLSIRQTAQTFGLVDPGVVDNPEDVRRAGDINSLARAIVHAANLGVKVINISVVSCISTAKPQDQSALADAVHYAAVDRDVVIVTAAGNVHAQGCNGQNPDPLPGDPTRGWSSVKTIATPAWFSDYALAVSATDSTGVPASGDAASLHGPWVGLAAPGADIVGLSTSGQVINGSVDDDKLHPIAGSSFSSAFVGGVAALVRAKFPNLTAHQVIHRLEATAHPPAGGRDNVVGYGTVDPVAALTWDVPPGETFAPGVQRAQLKVPAPPPPRDARPGWVAMAITGLAVVSVLGLAVGLTVSRRRERI
;
A
#
# COMPACT_ATOMS: atom_id res chain seq x y z
N MET A 1 -53.48 57.89 -36.78
CA MET A 1 -52.61 58.26 -37.91
C MET A 1 -51.18 58.20 -37.44
N SER A 2 -50.31 57.63 -38.28
CA SER A 2 -48.84 57.73 -38.24
C SER A 2 -48.07 56.65 -37.48
N THR A 3 -47.48 55.80 -38.31
CA THR A 3 -46.46 54.75 -38.17
C THR A 3 -45.04 55.29 -37.93
N LEU A 4 -44.10 54.34 -37.67
CA LEU A 4 -42.62 54.39 -37.65
C LEU A 4 -42.03 54.57 -36.23
N GLY A 5 -41.19 53.71 -35.65
CA GLY A 5 -40.41 52.55 -36.10
C GLY A 5 -38.98 52.67 -35.54
N ALA A 6 -38.49 51.69 -34.76
CA ALA A 6 -37.05 51.35 -34.60
C ALA A 6 -36.80 50.22 -33.58
N ILE A 7 -36.46 49.05 -34.11
CA ILE A 7 -35.43 48.07 -33.73
C ILE A 7 -34.66 48.29 -32.40
N GLY A 8 -34.61 47.27 -31.54
CA GLY A 8 -33.69 47.20 -30.39
C GLY A 8 -33.57 45.82 -29.74
N LEU A 9 -32.59 45.03 -30.22
CA LEU A 9 -31.86 43.92 -29.59
C LEU A 9 -32.55 42.97 -28.60
N ALA A 10 -32.78 41.72 -29.04
CA ALA A 10 -32.84 40.56 -28.16
C ALA A 10 -31.41 40.04 -27.91
N ALA A 11 -30.83 40.32 -26.75
CA ALA A 11 -29.59 39.70 -26.32
C ALA A 11 -29.88 38.28 -25.79
N ALA A 12 -29.59 37.28 -26.61
CA ALA A 12 -29.51 35.89 -26.16
C ALA A 12 -28.24 35.73 -25.30
N LEU A 13 -28.42 35.59 -23.98
CA LEU A 13 -27.37 35.05 -23.10
C LEU A 13 -27.17 33.59 -23.47
N VAL A 14 -26.20 33.31 -24.35
CA VAL A 14 -25.56 32.01 -24.40
C VAL A 14 -24.63 31.95 -23.19
N ALA A 15 -25.13 31.41 -22.08
CA ALA A 15 -24.27 30.96 -20.99
C ALA A 15 -23.43 29.81 -21.55
N VAL A 16 -22.19 30.12 -21.94
CA VAL A 16 -21.16 29.11 -22.13
C VAL A 16 -20.90 28.53 -20.76
N SER A 17 -21.53 27.40 -20.44
CA SER A 17 -21.10 26.54 -19.35
C SER A 17 -19.76 25.93 -19.76
N GLY A 18 -18.70 26.73 -19.69
CA GLY A 18 -17.35 26.22 -19.69
C GLY A 18 -17.20 25.38 -18.43
N GLY A 19 -17.13 24.06 -18.58
CA GLY A 19 -16.71 23.20 -17.49
C GLY A 19 -15.35 23.71 -17.00
N VAL A 20 -15.30 24.21 -15.77
CA VAL A 20 -14.04 24.49 -15.10
C VAL A 20 -13.35 23.13 -14.96
N ALA A 21 -12.31 22.91 -15.77
CA ALA A 21 -11.37 21.82 -15.54
C ALA A 21 -10.71 22.09 -14.19
N GLY A 22 -11.06 21.29 -13.18
CA GLY A 22 -10.43 21.39 -11.86
C GLY A 22 -8.96 21.00 -11.98
N ALA A 23 -8.07 21.95 -11.77
CA ALA A 23 -6.67 21.65 -11.51
C ALA A 23 -6.58 20.87 -10.19
N ILE A 24 -5.79 19.80 -10.15
CA ILE A 24 -5.51 19.08 -8.91
C ILE A 24 -4.33 19.76 -8.22
N ASP A 25 -4.50 20.06 -6.94
CA ASP A 25 -3.43 20.52 -6.05
C ASP A 25 -2.81 19.33 -5.30
N PRO A 26 -1.59 19.47 -4.75
CA PRO A 26 -1.03 18.49 -3.84
C PRO A 26 -2.03 18.13 -2.71
N PRO A 27 -2.13 16.85 -2.31
CA PRO A 27 -3.05 16.46 -1.25
C PRO A 27 -2.64 17.09 0.08
N VAL A 28 -3.53 17.89 0.67
CA VAL A 28 -3.37 18.40 2.02
C VAL A 28 -3.97 17.39 2.99
N VAL A 29 -3.14 16.85 3.89
CA VAL A 29 -3.59 15.93 4.93
C VAL A 29 -3.89 16.72 6.20
N PRO A 30 -5.17 16.92 6.58
CA PRO A 30 -5.49 17.61 7.81
C PRO A 30 -5.09 16.74 9.02
N PRO A 31 -4.71 17.33 10.16
CA PRO A 31 -4.50 16.56 11.38
C PRO A 31 -5.80 15.84 11.79
N GLY A 32 -5.75 14.51 11.90
CA GLY A 32 -6.88 13.66 12.25
C GLY A 32 -6.43 12.41 12.99
N PRO A 33 -7.33 11.72 13.74
CA PRO A 33 -7.00 10.42 14.32
C PRO A 33 -6.79 9.40 13.19
N PRO A 34 -5.89 8.41 13.36
CA PRO A 34 -5.77 7.34 12.38
C PRO A 34 -7.08 6.56 12.23
N PRO A 35 -7.29 5.90 11.08
CA PRO A 35 -8.31 4.88 10.94
C PRO A 35 -8.24 3.84 12.08
N PRO A 36 -9.37 3.25 12.48
CA PRO A 36 -9.35 2.18 13.47
C PRO A 36 -8.49 1.01 12.96
N ASP A 37 -7.83 0.32 13.89
CA ASP A 37 -7.05 -0.90 13.65
C ASP A 37 -7.81 -2.13 14.19
N PRO A 38 -8.93 -2.54 13.55
CA PRO A 38 -9.57 -3.80 13.87
C PRO A 38 -8.66 -4.96 13.44
N ALA A 39 -8.98 -6.18 13.91
CA ALA A 39 -8.29 -7.37 13.43
C ALA A 39 -8.25 -7.41 11.88
N PRO A 40 -7.10 -7.77 11.27
CA PRO A 40 -6.95 -7.81 9.81
C PRO A 40 -8.06 -8.63 9.14
N GLY A 41 -8.58 -8.10 8.04
CA GLY A 41 -9.63 -8.73 7.25
C GLY A 41 -10.21 -7.82 6.17
N PRO A 42 -10.80 -8.40 5.12
CA PRO A 42 -11.34 -7.66 3.99
C PRO A 42 -12.62 -6.90 4.37
N ASP A 43 -12.93 -5.86 3.60
CA ASP A 43 -14.21 -5.14 3.73
C ASP A 43 -15.41 -6.03 3.35
N GLN A 44 -15.19 -7.00 2.46
CA GLN A 44 -16.18 -7.98 2.03
C GLN A 44 -15.56 -9.38 1.91
N PRO A 45 -16.30 -10.47 2.16
CA PRO A 45 -15.76 -11.82 2.05
C PRO A 45 -15.16 -12.11 0.68
N MET A 46 -13.94 -12.64 0.66
CA MET A 46 -13.21 -13.02 -0.56
C MET A 46 -13.08 -14.53 -0.68
N ARG A 47 -12.88 -15.01 -1.92
CA ARG A 47 -12.50 -16.38 -2.25
C ARG A 47 -11.47 -16.37 -3.39
N GLN A 48 -10.70 -17.45 -3.48
CA GLN A 48 -9.84 -17.67 -4.63
C GLN A 48 -10.70 -17.90 -5.89
N ILE A 49 -10.38 -17.18 -6.97
CA ILE A 49 -11.11 -17.23 -8.25
C ILE A 49 -10.20 -17.59 -9.43
N ALA A 50 -8.89 -17.62 -9.23
CA ALA A 50 -7.91 -18.05 -10.22
C ALA A 50 -6.86 -18.99 -9.60
N ALA A 51 -6.20 -19.79 -10.43
CA ALA A 51 -5.04 -20.57 -10.01
C ALA A 51 -3.89 -19.64 -9.58
N CYS A 52 -2.99 -20.14 -8.74
CA CYS A 52 -1.82 -19.35 -8.34
C CYS A 52 -0.88 -19.12 -9.52
N THR A 53 -0.27 -17.94 -9.54
CA THR A 53 0.67 -17.51 -10.57
C THR A 53 1.85 -18.47 -10.63
N THR A 54 2.22 -18.87 -11.83
CA THR A 54 3.42 -19.69 -12.06
C THR A 54 4.62 -18.76 -12.31
N THR A 55 5.75 -19.09 -11.71
CA THR A 55 7.01 -18.36 -11.89
C THR A 55 8.09 -19.28 -12.43
N GLY A 56 9.15 -18.71 -13.00
CA GLY A 56 10.22 -19.48 -13.60
C GLY A 56 11.47 -18.67 -13.93
N VAL A 57 12.36 -19.31 -14.67
CA VAL A 57 13.63 -18.72 -15.11
C VAL A 57 13.59 -18.50 -16.61
N LEU A 58 13.91 -17.28 -17.04
CA LEU A 58 14.00 -16.92 -18.45
C LEU A 58 15.09 -17.75 -19.16
N PRO A 59 14.88 -18.21 -20.40
CA PRO A 59 15.89 -18.94 -21.15
C PRO A 59 17.21 -18.16 -21.27
N GLY A 60 18.34 -18.84 -21.03
CA GLY A 60 19.67 -18.24 -21.13
C GLY A 60 20.12 -17.45 -19.90
N SER A 61 19.33 -17.43 -18.83
CA SER A 61 19.71 -16.75 -17.57
C SER A 61 20.82 -17.51 -16.83
N ASP A 62 21.80 -16.78 -16.31
CA ASP A 62 22.73 -17.26 -15.31
C ASP A 62 22.53 -16.48 -14.01
N LEU A 63 21.97 -17.15 -13.00
CA LEU A 63 21.59 -16.54 -11.73
C LEU A 63 22.64 -16.74 -10.62
N ARG A 64 23.82 -17.25 -10.98
CA ARG A 64 24.93 -17.46 -10.04
C ARG A 64 25.71 -16.20 -9.75
N GLU A 65 25.69 -15.25 -10.68
CA GLU A 65 26.33 -13.95 -10.56
C GLU A 65 25.44 -12.96 -9.81
N LEU A 66 26.07 -11.93 -9.22
CA LEU A 66 25.35 -10.84 -8.56
C LEU A 66 24.38 -10.18 -9.58
N PRO A 67 23.07 -10.08 -9.29
CA PRO A 67 22.11 -9.46 -10.21
C PRO A 67 22.52 -8.04 -10.63
N ALA A 68 22.26 -7.68 -11.89
CA ALA A 68 22.68 -6.40 -12.47
C ALA A 68 22.15 -5.18 -11.66
N ALA A 69 20.93 -5.27 -11.12
CA ALA A 69 20.38 -4.25 -10.21
C ALA A 69 21.25 -4.01 -8.97
N LEU A 70 21.77 -5.08 -8.34
CA LEU A 70 22.63 -4.97 -7.16
C LEU A 70 24.04 -4.47 -7.53
N GLN A 71 24.51 -4.75 -8.75
CA GLN A 71 25.75 -4.18 -9.28
C GLN A 71 25.62 -2.67 -9.51
N LEU A 72 24.54 -2.22 -10.17
CA LEU A 72 24.26 -0.80 -10.41
C LEU A 72 24.21 0.00 -9.10
N MET A 73 23.59 -0.56 -8.05
CA MET A 73 23.50 0.06 -6.72
C MET A 73 24.76 -0.12 -5.86
N ASN A 74 25.82 -0.76 -6.37
CA ASN A 74 27.07 -1.04 -5.66
C ASN A 74 26.85 -1.67 -4.26
N MET A 75 25.96 -2.65 -4.20
CA MET A 75 25.56 -3.27 -2.92
C MET A 75 26.70 -3.91 -2.12
N PRO A 76 27.72 -4.56 -2.75
CA PRO A 76 28.87 -5.07 -2.00
C PRO A 76 29.61 -4.02 -1.17
N GLU A 77 29.60 -2.75 -1.57
CA GLU A 77 30.17 -1.66 -0.78
C GLU A 77 29.20 -1.19 0.31
N ALA A 78 27.92 -1.01 -0.02
CA ALA A 78 26.89 -0.58 0.93
C ALA A 78 26.76 -1.52 2.13
N TRP A 79 26.87 -2.82 1.87
CA TRP A 79 26.83 -3.89 2.87
C TRP A 79 27.97 -3.87 3.90
N LYS A 80 29.09 -3.20 3.59
CA LYS A 80 30.17 -2.97 4.57
C LYS A 80 29.75 -1.96 5.64
N GLU A 81 28.80 -1.09 5.31
CA GLU A 81 28.33 -0.01 6.17
C GLU A 81 27.09 -0.40 6.98
N SER A 82 26.18 -1.20 6.39
CA SER A 82 24.94 -1.63 7.04
C SER A 82 24.32 -2.84 6.33
N THR A 83 23.66 -3.71 7.08
CA THR A 83 22.87 -4.85 6.55
C THR A 83 21.40 -4.81 6.96
N GLY A 84 20.95 -3.72 7.59
CA GLY A 84 19.57 -3.56 8.07
C GLY A 84 19.27 -4.20 9.42
N VAL A 85 20.31 -4.62 10.16
CA VAL A 85 20.16 -5.14 11.53
C VAL A 85 19.39 -4.14 12.39
N GLY A 86 18.45 -4.63 13.18
CA GLY A 86 17.69 -3.77 14.10
C GLY A 86 16.48 -3.08 13.47
N VAL A 87 16.21 -3.33 12.19
CA VAL A 87 15.10 -2.71 11.47
C VAL A 87 14.05 -3.76 11.12
N VAL A 88 12.79 -3.43 11.40
CA VAL A 88 11.62 -4.20 10.95
C VAL A 88 11.01 -3.48 9.75
N VAL A 89 10.89 -4.19 8.62
CA VAL A 89 10.28 -3.70 7.38
C VAL A 89 8.92 -4.37 7.18
N GLY A 90 7.86 -3.57 7.17
CA GLY A 90 6.52 -4.02 6.77
C GLY A 90 6.41 -4.13 5.26
N VAL A 91 5.95 -5.27 4.76
CA VAL A 91 5.70 -5.54 3.34
C VAL A 91 4.19 -5.65 3.15
N ILE A 92 3.57 -4.58 2.63
CA ILE A 92 2.13 -4.55 2.30
C ILE A 92 1.99 -4.94 0.82
N ASP A 93 1.60 -6.18 0.57
CA ASP A 93 1.65 -6.81 -0.76
C ASP A 93 0.65 -7.98 -0.90
N THR A 94 0.93 -8.98 -1.75
CA THR A 94 0.14 -10.19 -1.98
C THR A 94 0.35 -11.31 -0.96
N GLY A 95 1.03 -10.99 0.14
CA GLY A 95 1.55 -11.95 1.10
C GLY A 95 2.97 -12.41 0.71
N VAL A 96 3.60 -13.18 1.59
CA VAL A 96 4.97 -13.66 1.38
C VAL A 96 5.05 -15.13 1.78
N ALA A 97 5.46 -16.00 0.86
CA ALA A 97 5.65 -17.41 1.18
C ALA A 97 6.82 -17.60 2.16
N ALA A 98 6.57 -18.29 3.26
CA ALA A 98 7.61 -18.62 4.24
C ALA A 98 8.62 -19.61 3.66
N GLN A 99 9.92 -19.29 3.76
CA GLN A 99 10.99 -20.08 3.15
C GLN A 99 12.36 -19.86 3.81
N PRO A 100 13.32 -20.80 3.69
CA PRO A 100 14.63 -20.69 4.35
C PRO A 100 15.46 -19.46 3.95
N ARG A 101 15.26 -18.96 2.73
CA ARG A 101 15.92 -17.75 2.22
C ARG A 101 15.34 -16.45 2.81
N LEU A 102 14.23 -16.52 3.55
CA LEU A 102 13.63 -15.41 4.30
C LEU A 102 13.57 -15.76 5.80
N PRO A 103 14.73 -15.92 6.47
CA PRO A 103 14.81 -16.49 7.82
C PRO A 103 14.23 -15.59 8.92
N HIS A 104 13.96 -14.32 8.61
CA HIS A 104 13.45 -13.31 9.54
C HIS A 104 12.04 -12.83 9.18
N LEU A 105 11.27 -13.67 8.49
CA LEU A 105 9.89 -13.37 8.10
C LEU A 105 8.92 -13.61 9.27
N VAL A 106 8.04 -12.64 9.50
CA VAL A 106 7.02 -12.62 10.54
C VAL A 106 5.65 -12.39 9.89
N SER A 107 4.63 -13.10 10.36
CA SER A 107 3.23 -12.90 9.96
C SER A 107 2.70 -11.55 10.47
N GLY A 108 2.15 -10.72 9.58
CA GLY A 108 1.58 -9.41 9.89
C GLY A 108 0.07 -9.32 9.72
N GLY A 109 -0.59 -10.41 9.28
CA GLY A 109 -2.03 -10.45 9.08
C GLY A 109 -2.46 -10.36 7.62
N ASP A 110 -3.76 -10.48 7.40
CA ASP A 110 -4.34 -10.74 6.09
C ASP A 110 -5.64 -9.96 5.88
N TYR A 111 -5.64 -9.00 4.96
CA TYR A 111 -6.80 -8.21 4.55
C TYR A 111 -7.52 -8.81 3.33
N VAL A 112 -7.10 -9.99 2.86
CA VAL A 112 -7.78 -10.75 1.80
C VAL A 112 -8.64 -11.85 2.41
N MET A 113 -8.04 -12.69 3.26
CA MET A 113 -8.71 -13.84 3.89
C MET A 113 -9.03 -13.63 5.39
N GLY A 114 -8.65 -12.49 5.96
CA GLY A 114 -8.94 -12.17 7.36
C GLY A 114 -8.43 -13.25 8.32
N PRO A 115 -9.27 -13.78 9.23
CA PRO A 115 -8.84 -14.78 10.20
C PRO A 115 -8.45 -16.14 9.59
N PHE A 116 -8.65 -16.33 8.28
CA PHE A 116 -8.25 -17.54 7.55
C PHE A 116 -6.89 -17.41 6.87
N GLY A 117 -6.16 -16.31 7.12
CA GLY A 117 -4.78 -16.14 6.72
C GLY A 117 -4.02 -15.27 7.71
N ASP A 118 -2.69 -15.26 7.58
CA ASP A 118 -1.77 -14.57 8.49
C ASP A 118 -0.75 -13.70 7.73
N GLY A 119 -0.88 -13.61 6.41
CA GLY A 119 0.04 -12.90 5.53
C GLY A 119 1.20 -13.75 4.99
N LEU A 120 1.37 -15.02 5.43
CA LEU A 120 2.47 -15.89 5.00
C LEU A 120 2.14 -16.80 3.81
N SER A 121 1.07 -16.47 3.09
CA SER A 121 0.63 -17.19 1.88
C SER A 121 0.55 -16.22 0.72
N ASP A 122 1.27 -16.54 -0.35
CA ASP A 122 1.33 -15.75 -1.57
C ASP A 122 0.95 -16.63 -2.76
N CYS A 123 -0.20 -16.34 -3.37
CA CYS A 123 -0.71 -17.06 -4.54
C CYS A 123 -0.44 -16.29 -5.83
N ASP A 124 -0.05 -15.03 -5.73
CA ASP A 124 0.26 -14.16 -6.87
C ASP A 124 1.77 -14.17 -7.16
N GLY A 125 2.59 -14.56 -6.20
CA GLY A 125 4.06 -14.65 -6.29
C GLY A 125 4.77 -13.31 -6.19
N HIS A 126 4.02 -12.20 -6.24
CA HIS A 126 4.54 -10.84 -6.29
C HIS A 126 5.19 -10.43 -4.96
N GLY A 127 4.48 -10.59 -3.84
CA GLY A 127 4.98 -10.21 -2.52
C GLY A 127 6.20 -11.02 -2.08
N THR A 128 6.30 -12.30 -2.48
CA THR A 128 7.50 -13.11 -2.21
C THR A 128 8.73 -12.58 -2.97
N VAL A 129 8.56 -12.15 -4.22
CA VAL A 129 9.63 -11.48 -4.97
C VAL A 129 10.01 -10.17 -4.28
N VAL A 130 9.05 -9.31 -3.95
CA VAL A 130 9.29 -8.04 -3.24
C VAL A 130 10.05 -8.25 -1.93
N ALA A 131 9.61 -9.19 -1.09
CA ALA A 131 10.27 -9.53 0.16
C ALA A 131 11.71 -10.05 -0.05
N SER A 132 11.95 -10.81 -1.12
CA SER A 132 13.28 -11.30 -1.46
C SER A 132 14.25 -10.18 -1.84
N LEU A 133 13.78 -9.16 -2.57
CA LEU A 133 14.59 -7.99 -2.90
C LEU A 133 14.96 -7.18 -1.66
N ILE A 134 14.06 -7.11 -0.67
CA ILE A 134 14.31 -6.40 0.58
C ILE A 134 15.28 -7.21 1.46
N GLY A 135 15.02 -8.49 1.72
CA GLY A 135 15.66 -9.20 2.84
C GLY A 135 15.98 -10.67 2.61
N ALA A 136 16.17 -11.13 1.38
CA ALA A 136 16.67 -12.49 1.15
C ALA A 136 18.07 -12.67 1.75
N ALA A 137 18.23 -13.71 2.58
CA ALA A 137 19.55 -14.17 3.02
C ALA A 137 20.36 -14.68 1.80
N PRO A 138 21.71 -14.62 1.82
CA PRO A 138 22.53 -15.19 0.75
C PRO A 138 22.44 -16.73 0.70
N SER A 139 22.67 -17.32 -0.48
CA SER A 139 22.78 -18.77 -0.67
C SER A 139 24.22 -19.16 -0.97
N GLY A 140 24.84 -19.94 -0.08
CA GLY A 140 26.19 -20.49 -0.25
C GLY A 140 27.35 -19.47 -0.28
N LEU A 141 27.06 -18.17 -0.42
CA LEU A 141 27.99 -17.07 -0.20
C LEU A 141 28.16 -16.78 1.30
N ALA A 142 29.33 -16.27 1.69
CA ALA A 142 29.56 -15.86 3.06
C ALA A 142 28.56 -14.76 3.46
N LEU A 143 27.98 -14.88 4.66
CA LEU A 143 27.13 -13.84 5.23
C LEU A 143 27.88 -12.51 5.19
N VAL A 144 27.18 -11.45 4.79
CA VAL A 144 27.71 -10.10 4.92
C VAL A 144 28.08 -9.87 6.39
N PRO A 145 29.33 -9.52 6.71
CA PRO A 145 29.73 -9.30 8.10
C PRO A 145 28.88 -8.20 8.73
N LYS A 146 28.20 -8.51 9.84
CA LYS A 146 27.44 -7.51 10.59
C LYS A 146 28.40 -6.46 11.17
N PRO A 147 28.08 -5.16 11.08
CA PRO A 147 28.85 -4.15 11.79
C PRO A 147 28.88 -4.43 13.30
N ALA A 148 30.03 -4.19 13.96
CA ALA A 148 30.21 -4.54 15.37
C ALA A 148 29.27 -3.79 16.34
N TRP A 149 28.68 -2.67 15.90
CA TRP A 149 27.70 -1.89 16.67
C TRP A 149 26.27 -2.43 16.56
N ALA A 150 26.02 -3.41 15.70
CA ALA A 150 24.68 -3.82 15.30
C ALA A 150 23.98 -4.69 16.37
N ALA A 151 22.83 -4.21 16.87
CA ALA A 151 21.96 -4.95 17.79
C ALA A 151 20.69 -5.44 17.06
N PRO A 152 20.35 -6.74 17.13
CA PRO A 152 19.12 -7.25 16.50
C PRO A 152 17.86 -6.59 17.06
N ALA A 153 16.86 -6.38 16.21
CA ALA A 153 15.54 -5.98 16.65
C ALA A 153 14.83 -7.19 17.26
N ALA A 154 14.04 -6.96 18.31
CA ALA A 154 13.03 -7.92 18.69
C ALA A 154 12.00 -8.00 17.55
N PRO A 155 11.75 -9.18 16.96
CA PRO A 155 10.70 -9.31 15.96
C PRO A 155 9.35 -8.94 16.60
N PRO A 156 8.44 -8.30 15.84
CA PRO A 156 7.08 -8.06 16.31
C PRO A 156 6.41 -9.37 16.73
N ALA A 157 5.37 -9.26 17.57
CA ALA A 157 4.48 -10.40 17.79
C ALA A 157 3.81 -10.74 16.45
N GLY A 158 4.03 -11.97 15.97
CA GLY A 158 3.39 -12.44 14.73
C GLY A 158 1.88 -12.53 14.87
N ALA A 159 1.17 -12.45 13.75
CA ALA A 159 -0.26 -12.68 13.69
C ALA A 159 -0.62 -14.10 14.19
N PRO A 160 -1.80 -14.29 14.81
CA PRO A 160 -2.28 -15.62 15.19
C PRO A 160 -2.32 -16.58 13.99
N PRO A 161 -2.15 -17.90 14.22
CA PRO A 161 -2.21 -18.86 13.14
C PRO A 161 -3.59 -18.83 12.45
N PRO A 162 -3.64 -19.07 11.13
CA PRO A 162 -4.89 -19.09 10.37
C PRO A 162 -5.92 -20.07 10.93
N ARG A 163 -7.18 -19.66 10.98
CA ARG A 163 -8.30 -20.55 11.27
C ARG A 163 -8.61 -21.44 10.08
N ALA A 164 -9.17 -22.61 10.33
CA ALA A 164 -9.67 -23.47 9.25
C ALA A 164 -10.83 -22.79 8.50
N ILE A 165 -10.79 -22.84 7.17
CA ILE A 165 -11.88 -22.37 6.32
C ILE A 165 -13.09 -23.31 6.52
N PRO A 166 -14.28 -22.81 6.87
CA PRO A 166 -15.48 -23.64 7.00
C PRO A 166 -15.81 -24.34 5.67
N PRO A 167 -16.32 -25.59 5.70
CA PRO A 167 -16.77 -26.25 4.49
C PRO A 167 -17.93 -25.46 3.85
N PRO A 168 -18.06 -25.48 2.50
CA PRO A 168 -19.16 -24.81 1.84
C PRO A 168 -20.52 -25.36 2.34
N PRO A 169 -21.56 -24.52 2.41
CA PRO A 169 -22.89 -24.98 2.79
C PRO A 169 -23.36 -26.08 1.82
N PRO A 170 -24.11 -27.09 2.30
CA PRO A 170 -24.64 -28.14 1.44
C PRO A 170 -25.49 -27.52 0.32
N PRO A 171 -25.47 -28.09 -0.90
CA PRO A 171 -26.30 -27.59 -2.00
C PRO A 171 -27.78 -27.60 -1.59
N PRO A 172 -28.58 -26.60 -2.01
CA PRO A 172 -30.00 -26.57 -1.70
C PRO A 172 -30.66 -27.86 -2.21
N THR A 173 -31.44 -28.51 -1.36
CA THR A 173 -32.21 -29.71 -1.75
C THR A 173 -33.24 -29.29 -2.80
N VAL A 174 -32.99 -29.62 -4.06
CA VAL A 174 -33.97 -29.45 -5.12
C VAL A 174 -34.94 -30.63 -5.04
N THR A 175 -36.15 -30.40 -4.54
CA THR A 175 -37.24 -31.38 -4.62
C THR A 175 -37.65 -31.50 -6.09
N VAL A 176 -37.16 -32.54 -6.77
CA VAL A 176 -37.64 -32.89 -8.11
C VAL A 176 -38.99 -33.60 -7.96
N THR A 177 -40.08 -32.87 -8.19
CA THR A 177 -41.40 -33.49 -8.36
C THR A 177 -41.40 -34.24 -9.69
N GLN A 178 -41.10 -35.54 -9.67
CA GLN A 178 -41.34 -36.39 -10.84
C GLN A 178 -42.85 -36.50 -11.06
N THR A 179 -43.36 -35.82 -12.08
CA THR A 179 -44.69 -36.13 -12.62
C THR A 179 -44.57 -37.45 -13.39
N VAL A 180 -45.06 -38.54 -12.82
CA VAL A 180 -45.17 -39.83 -13.54
C VAL A 180 -46.13 -39.63 -14.70
N ALA A 181 -45.62 -39.70 -15.94
CA ALA A 181 -46.45 -39.74 -17.12
C ALA A 181 -47.29 -41.05 -17.14
N PRO A 182 -48.55 -41.02 -17.58
CA PRO A 182 -49.40 -42.21 -17.66
C PRO A 182 -48.79 -43.27 -18.60
N PRO A 183 -49.02 -44.57 -18.34
CA PRO A 183 -48.41 -45.65 -19.09
C PRO A 183 -48.81 -45.61 -20.58
N PRO A 184 -47.87 -45.84 -21.50
CA PRO A 184 -48.17 -45.86 -22.93
C PRO A 184 -49.02 -47.09 -23.33
N PRO A 185 -49.86 -46.98 -24.38
CA PRO A 185 -50.70 -48.07 -24.87
C PRO A 185 -49.87 -49.23 -25.46
N PRO A 186 -50.43 -50.46 -25.50
CA PRO A 186 -49.71 -51.66 -25.88
C PRO A 186 -49.23 -51.62 -27.34
N PRO A 187 -48.02 -52.16 -27.62
CA PRO A 187 -47.41 -52.12 -28.96
C PRO A 187 -48.10 -53.08 -29.95
N PRO A 188 -48.13 -52.73 -31.26
CA PRO A 188 -48.67 -53.59 -32.31
C PRO A 188 -47.79 -54.82 -32.58
N PRO A 189 -48.35 -55.89 -33.20
CA PRO A 189 -47.67 -57.17 -33.39
C PRO A 189 -46.48 -57.07 -34.36
N PRO A 190 -45.45 -57.94 -34.18
CA PRO A 190 -44.19 -57.85 -34.91
C PRO A 190 -44.32 -58.34 -36.37
N PRO A 191 -43.57 -57.73 -37.30
CA PRO A 191 -43.43 -58.24 -38.67
C PRO A 191 -42.50 -59.48 -38.73
N PRO A 192 -42.63 -60.31 -39.79
CA PRO A 192 -41.91 -61.58 -39.92
C PRO A 192 -40.40 -61.40 -40.20
N PRO A 193 -39.58 -62.44 -39.90
CA PRO A 193 -38.13 -62.34 -39.88
C PRO A 193 -37.50 -62.63 -41.25
N ASP A 194 -36.54 -61.82 -41.65
CA ASP A 194 -35.51 -62.19 -42.63
C ASP A 194 -34.15 -61.56 -42.22
N GLU A 195 -33.15 -62.43 -42.08
CA GLU A 195 -31.70 -62.17 -41.96
C GLU A 195 -31.05 -62.08 -43.38
N PRO A 196 -29.72 -61.85 -43.55
CA PRO A 196 -28.72 -61.12 -42.76
C PRO A 196 -27.86 -60.15 -43.63
N SER A 197 -27.07 -59.25 -43.02
CA SER A 197 -25.69 -58.99 -43.46
C SER A 197 -24.88 -58.07 -42.52
N TRP A 198 -23.83 -58.69 -41.97
CA TRP A 198 -22.46 -58.26 -41.65
C TRP A 198 -21.98 -56.79 -41.68
N VAL A 199 -20.90 -56.62 -40.88
CA VAL A 199 -19.91 -55.53 -40.79
C VAL A 199 -20.28 -54.41 -39.80
N GLY A 200 -19.49 -54.02 -38.80
CA GLY A 200 -18.15 -54.38 -38.35
C GLY A 200 -17.61 -53.29 -37.41
N MET A 201 -17.06 -53.73 -36.27
CA MET A 201 -16.07 -53.08 -35.39
C MET A 201 -16.39 -51.77 -34.60
N PRO A 202 -15.82 -51.64 -33.37
CA PRO A 202 -16.24 -50.69 -32.33
C PRO A 202 -15.58 -49.30 -32.42
N PRO A 203 -16.13 -48.27 -31.73
CA PRO A 203 -15.62 -46.91 -31.76
C PRO A 203 -14.35 -46.71 -30.91
N SER A 204 -13.38 -45.98 -31.47
CA SER A 204 -12.18 -45.49 -30.77
C SER A 204 -12.54 -44.32 -29.82
N PRO A 205 -11.83 -44.17 -28.68
CA PRO A 205 -12.00 -43.01 -27.80
C PRO A 205 -11.28 -41.78 -28.37
N VAL A 206 -12.00 -40.67 -28.46
CA VAL A 206 -11.45 -39.36 -28.79
C VAL A 206 -10.62 -38.85 -27.61
N THR A 207 -9.31 -38.70 -27.82
CA THR A 207 -8.38 -38.05 -26.89
C THR A 207 -8.30 -36.56 -27.28
N LEU A 208 -8.82 -35.68 -26.43
CA LEU A 208 -8.61 -34.23 -26.49
C LEU A 208 -7.22 -33.90 -25.91
N GLY A 209 -6.17 -34.06 -26.71
CA GLY A 209 -4.84 -33.55 -26.38
C GLY A 209 -4.75 -32.06 -26.72
N HIS A 210 -4.86 -31.20 -25.71
CA HIS A 210 -4.33 -29.84 -25.81
C HIS A 210 -2.81 -29.94 -25.67
N ALA A 211 -2.10 -29.73 -26.77
CA ALA A 211 -0.64 -29.61 -26.74
C ALA A 211 -0.28 -28.33 -25.98
N ARG A 212 0.03 -28.47 -24.69
CA ARG A 212 0.79 -27.45 -23.96
C ARG A 212 2.09 -27.22 -24.72
N GLY A 213 2.41 -25.95 -24.99
CA GLY A 213 3.76 -25.56 -25.40
C GLY A 213 4.80 -26.11 -24.39
N PRO A 214 6.09 -26.16 -24.77
CA PRO A 214 7.12 -26.66 -23.86
C PRO A 214 6.99 -25.93 -22.53
N ALA A 215 6.78 -26.70 -21.45
CA ALA A 215 6.74 -26.17 -20.10
C ALA A 215 8.01 -25.33 -19.88
N PRO A 216 7.93 -24.18 -19.20
CA PRO A 216 9.12 -23.52 -18.68
C PRO A 216 9.97 -24.58 -17.99
N LEU A 217 11.26 -24.64 -18.31
CA LEU A 217 12.16 -25.61 -17.68
C LEU A 217 12.01 -25.45 -16.17
N GLU A 218 11.50 -26.50 -15.51
CA GLU A 218 11.48 -26.55 -14.06
C GLU A 218 12.94 -26.38 -13.59
N PRO A 219 13.26 -25.35 -12.78
CA PRO A 219 14.60 -25.20 -12.27
C PRO A 219 14.96 -26.44 -11.46
N SER A 220 16.17 -26.94 -11.65
CA SER A 220 16.64 -28.15 -11.00
C SER A 220 16.39 -28.09 -9.48
N PRO A 221 15.79 -29.14 -8.86
CA PRO A 221 15.59 -29.17 -7.44
C PRO A 221 16.93 -29.39 -6.74
N GLY A 222 17.60 -28.30 -6.36
CA GLY A 222 18.89 -28.35 -5.69
C GLY A 222 19.66 -27.03 -5.82
N GLY A 223 19.54 -26.18 -4.80
CA GLY A 223 20.19 -24.89 -4.70
C GLY A 223 21.71 -25.02 -4.59
N GLY A 224 22.40 -24.82 -5.73
CA GLY A 224 23.77 -24.34 -5.70
C GLY A 224 23.84 -22.89 -5.22
N PRO A 225 25.03 -22.37 -4.90
CA PRO A 225 25.19 -20.95 -4.58
C PRO A 225 24.68 -20.08 -5.75
N ASP A 226 23.93 -19.04 -5.40
CA ASP A 226 23.38 -18.07 -6.33
C ASP A 226 23.77 -16.65 -5.91
N GLY A 227 23.65 -15.69 -6.83
CA GLY A 227 24.07 -14.31 -6.58
C GLY A 227 23.01 -13.44 -5.92
N LEU A 228 21.80 -13.97 -5.67
CA LEU A 228 20.73 -13.18 -5.07
C LEU A 228 21.03 -12.95 -3.59
N ILE A 229 20.97 -11.69 -3.16
CA ILE A 229 20.99 -11.27 -1.76
C ILE A 229 20.05 -10.07 -1.67
N GLY A 230 19.18 -10.03 -0.65
CA GLY A 230 18.33 -8.87 -0.40
C GLY A 230 19.16 -7.65 -0.02
N ILE A 231 18.61 -6.46 -0.21
CA ILE A 231 19.30 -5.20 0.11
C ILE A 231 19.64 -5.10 1.61
N ALA A 232 18.71 -5.49 2.48
CA ALA A 232 18.82 -5.49 3.93
C ALA A 232 18.62 -6.92 4.47
N PRO A 233 19.59 -7.83 4.26
CA PRO A 233 19.43 -9.27 4.53
C PRO A 233 19.28 -9.60 6.02
N ASP A 234 19.63 -8.68 6.92
CA ASP A 234 19.47 -8.84 8.37
C ASP A 234 18.24 -8.11 8.94
N ALA A 235 17.44 -7.44 8.09
CA ALA A 235 16.19 -6.85 8.52
C ALA A 235 15.15 -7.95 8.84
N VAL A 236 14.26 -7.66 9.78
CA VAL A 236 13.06 -8.47 10.02
C VAL A 236 12.00 -8.05 9.01
N LEU A 237 11.39 -9.00 8.32
CA LEU A 237 10.29 -8.71 7.39
C LEU A 237 8.95 -9.06 8.04
N LEU A 238 8.01 -8.12 8.01
CA LEU A 238 6.64 -8.33 8.47
C LEU A 238 5.71 -8.36 7.25
N SER A 239 5.14 -9.52 6.92
CA SER A 239 4.28 -9.67 5.75
C SER A 239 2.83 -9.35 6.08
N ILE A 240 2.24 -8.38 5.38
CA ILE A 240 0.82 -8.07 5.42
C ILE A 240 0.23 -8.29 4.03
N ARG A 241 -0.63 -9.30 3.91
CA ARG A 241 -1.34 -9.53 2.64
C ARG A 241 -2.50 -8.56 2.55
N GLN A 242 -2.43 -7.60 1.64
CA GLN A 242 -3.48 -6.60 1.44
C GLN A 242 -4.18 -6.70 0.09
N THR A 243 -3.51 -7.22 -0.93
CA THR A 243 -4.09 -7.42 -2.26
C THR A 243 -3.92 -8.85 -2.75
N ALA A 244 -4.75 -9.28 -3.69
CA ALA A 244 -4.50 -10.49 -4.47
C ALA A 244 -5.35 -10.47 -5.74
N GLN A 245 -4.72 -10.61 -6.91
CA GLN A 245 -5.40 -10.72 -8.20
C GLN A 245 -6.03 -12.11 -8.37
N THR A 246 -5.50 -13.11 -7.68
CA THR A 246 -6.04 -14.47 -7.65
C THR A 246 -7.30 -14.63 -6.78
N PHE A 247 -7.70 -13.59 -6.03
CA PHE A 247 -8.87 -13.58 -5.14
C PHE A 247 -9.87 -12.48 -5.56
N GLY A 248 -11.15 -12.76 -5.34
CA GLY A 248 -12.25 -11.82 -5.57
C GLY A 248 -13.43 -12.12 -4.67
N LEU A 249 -14.52 -11.36 -4.83
CA LEU A 249 -15.69 -11.46 -3.95
C LEU A 249 -16.32 -12.85 -3.96
N VAL A 250 -16.75 -13.31 -2.77
CA VAL A 250 -17.54 -14.54 -2.64
C VAL A 250 -18.83 -14.43 -3.45
N ASP A 251 -19.53 -13.30 -3.31
CA ASP A 251 -20.73 -12.95 -4.06
C ASP A 251 -20.48 -11.68 -4.89
N PRO A 252 -20.00 -11.81 -6.14
CA PRO A 252 -19.71 -10.68 -7.00
C PRO A 252 -20.97 -10.05 -7.63
N GLY A 253 -22.16 -10.60 -7.38
CA GLY A 253 -23.38 -10.23 -8.11
C GLY A 253 -23.35 -10.66 -9.59
N VAL A 254 -24.19 -10.04 -10.41
CA VAL A 254 -24.23 -10.26 -11.87
C VAL A 254 -23.16 -9.39 -12.52
N VAL A 255 -22.13 -10.04 -13.08
CA VAL A 255 -21.08 -9.41 -13.88
C VAL A 255 -21.12 -10.01 -15.29
N ASP A 256 -20.98 -9.17 -16.32
CA ASP A 256 -21.04 -9.61 -17.71
C ASP A 256 -19.75 -10.36 -18.13
N ASN A 257 -18.60 -9.92 -17.64
CA ASN A 257 -17.30 -10.58 -17.84
C ASN A 257 -16.70 -10.99 -16.48
N PRO A 258 -16.28 -12.27 -16.29
CA PRO A 258 -15.56 -12.71 -15.10
C PRO A 258 -14.29 -11.91 -14.77
N GLU A 259 -13.66 -11.27 -15.76
CA GLU A 259 -12.48 -10.42 -15.53
C GLU A 259 -12.82 -9.11 -14.81
N ASP A 260 -14.07 -8.64 -14.93
CA ASP A 260 -14.57 -7.43 -14.28
C ASP A 260 -14.88 -7.66 -12.79
N VAL A 261 -14.79 -8.91 -12.32
CA VAL A 261 -14.93 -9.22 -10.90
C VAL A 261 -13.87 -8.45 -10.11
N ARG A 262 -14.34 -7.65 -9.15
CA ARG A 262 -13.48 -6.89 -8.25
C ARG A 262 -12.52 -7.84 -7.52
N ARG A 263 -11.22 -7.58 -7.69
CA ARG A 263 -10.12 -8.30 -7.03
C ARG A 263 -9.95 -7.84 -5.59
N ALA A 264 -9.23 -8.62 -4.80
CA ALA A 264 -9.01 -8.29 -3.40
C ALA A 264 -8.03 -7.12 -3.25
N GLY A 265 -8.37 -6.18 -2.35
CA GLY A 265 -7.60 -4.98 -2.06
C GLY A 265 -8.30 -3.70 -2.52
N ASP A 266 -8.30 -2.69 -1.66
CA ASP A 266 -8.82 -1.35 -1.92
C ASP A 266 -8.13 -0.30 -1.03
N ILE A 267 -8.46 0.97 -1.23
CA ILE A 267 -7.87 2.12 -0.50
C ILE A 267 -8.14 2.02 1.01
N ASN A 268 -9.30 1.49 1.43
CA ASN A 268 -9.69 1.40 2.84
C ASN A 268 -8.90 0.32 3.57
N SER A 269 -8.80 -0.87 2.98
CA SER A 269 -7.98 -1.96 3.49
C SER A 269 -6.49 -1.60 3.48
N LEU A 270 -6.02 -0.83 2.50
CA LEU A 270 -4.67 -0.27 2.50
C LEU A 270 -4.44 0.69 3.68
N ALA A 271 -5.37 1.62 3.91
CA ALA A 271 -5.29 2.54 5.05
C ALA A 271 -5.21 1.79 6.39
N ARG A 272 -6.06 0.77 6.59
CA ARG A 272 -6.01 -0.08 7.78
C ARG A 272 -4.70 -0.88 7.87
N ALA A 273 -4.19 -1.42 6.76
CA ALA A 273 -2.92 -2.16 6.74
C ALA A 273 -1.71 -1.27 7.11
N ILE A 274 -1.70 -0.01 6.68
CA ILE A 274 -0.65 0.97 7.05
C ILE A 274 -0.68 1.24 8.56
N VAL A 275 -1.87 1.52 9.12
CA VAL A 275 -2.04 1.73 10.56
C VAL A 275 -1.61 0.49 11.34
N HIS A 276 -2.01 -0.69 10.89
CA HIS A 276 -1.67 -1.97 11.52
C HIS A 276 -0.16 -2.20 11.55
N ALA A 277 0.51 -2.04 10.40
CA ALA A 277 1.96 -2.14 10.31
C ALA A 277 2.66 -1.18 11.27
N ALA A 278 2.22 0.08 11.31
CA ALA A 278 2.77 1.11 12.20
C ALA A 278 2.52 0.80 13.68
N ASN A 279 1.38 0.17 14.01
CA ASN A 279 1.06 -0.30 15.36
C ASN A 279 1.92 -1.49 15.80
N LEU A 280 2.32 -2.35 14.85
CA LEU A 280 3.27 -3.45 15.06
C LEU A 280 4.74 -2.99 15.18
N GLY A 281 5.00 -1.68 15.03
CA GLY A 281 6.31 -1.09 15.35
C GLY A 281 7.35 -1.20 14.23
N VAL A 282 6.92 -1.42 12.99
CA VAL A 282 7.81 -1.34 11.82
C VAL A 282 8.46 0.04 11.72
N LYS A 283 9.64 0.11 11.10
CA LYS A 283 10.38 1.37 10.87
C LYS A 283 10.44 1.78 9.41
N VAL A 284 10.16 0.84 8.52
CA VAL A 284 9.94 1.05 7.09
C VAL A 284 8.68 0.28 6.70
N ILE A 285 7.82 0.87 5.87
CA ILE A 285 6.74 0.18 5.17
C ILE A 285 7.03 0.28 3.68
N ASN A 286 7.13 -0.86 3.01
CA ASN A 286 7.11 -0.94 1.56
C ASN A 286 5.67 -1.25 1.10
N ILE A 287 5.15 -0.41 0.21
CA ILE A 287 3.83 -0.54 -0.42
C ILE A 287 4.04 -0.70 -1.92
N SER A 288 3.95 -1.92 -2.41
CA SER A 288 4.16 -2.20 -3.83
C SER A 288 2.85 -2.23 -4.64
N VAL A 289 1.70 -2.10 -3.98
CA VAL A 289 0.40 -1.90 -4.64
C VAL A 289 0.15 -0.42 -4.91
N VAL A 290 -0.36 -0.11 -6.10
CA VAL A 290 -0.79 1.23 -6.49
C VAL A 290 -2.21 1.18 -7.01
N SER A 291 -3.06 2.06 -6.50
CA SER A 291 -4.37 2.32 -7.08
C SER A 291 -4.31 3.59 -7.93
N CYS A 292 -4.66 3.50 -9.20
CA CYS A 292 -4.72 4.64 -10.10
C CYS A 292 -6.14 5.21 -10.18
N ILE A 293 -6.28 6.50 -9.89
CA ILE A 293 -7.56 7.21 -9.81
C ILE A 293 -7.58 8.32 -10.86
N SER A 294 -8.60 8.34 -11.72
CA SER A 294 -8.78 9.43 -12.67
C SER A 294 -9.18 10.72 -11.95
N THR A 295 -8.55 11.85 -12.30
CA THR A 295 -8.93 13.17 -11.77
C THR A 295 -10.34 13.60 -12.17
N ALA A 296 -10.90 13.01 -13.24
CA ALA A 296 -12.29 13.20 -13.64
C ALA A 296 -13.30 12.45 -12.76
N LYS A 297 -12.85 11.48 -11.96
CA LYS A 297 -13.66 10.66 -11.05
C LYS A 297 -12.93 10.46 -9.72
N PRO A 298 -12.76 11.54 -8.92
CA PRO A 298 -12.04 11.46 -7.66
C PRO A 298 -12.70 10.49 -6.69
N GLN A 299 -11.89 9.79 -5.91
CA GLN A 299 -12.34 8.93 -4.82
C GLN A 299 -11.95 9.57 -3.48
N ASP A 300 -12.73 9.30 -2.44
CA ASP A 300 -12.37 9.70 -1.07
C ASP A 300 -11.14 8.94 -0.61
N GLN A 301 -10.12 9.67 -0.16
CA GLN A 301 -8.85 9.14 0.33
C GLN A 301 -8.53 9.65 1.73
N SER A 302 -9.51 10.22 2.44
CA SER A 302 -9.33 10.79 3.79
C SER A 302 -8.74 9.78 4.78
N ALA A 303 -9.31 8.57 4.85
CA ALA A 303 -8.79 7.52 5.71
C ALA A 303 -7.34 7.12 5.37
N LEU A 304 -7.00 7.07 4.08
CA LEU A 304 -5.64 6.77 3.64
C LEU A 304 -4.68 7.91 3.99
N ALA A 305 -5.11 9.15 3.81
CA ALA A 305 -4.38 10.36 4.20
C ALA A 305 -4.04 10.34 5.71
N ASP A 306 -5.04 10.09 6.57
CA ASP A 306 -4.86 9.96 8.01
C ASP A 306 -3.90 8.80 8.37
N ALA A 307 -3.99 7.67 7.66
CA ALA A 307 -3.10 6.53 7.87
C ALA A 307 -1.63 6.83 7.50
N VAL A 308 -1.37 7.45 6.34
CA VAL A 308 0.00 7.80 5.93
C VAL A 308 0.59 8.86 6.84
N HIS A 309 -0.19 9.87 7.25
CA HIS A 309 0.26 10.86 8.24
C HIS A 309 0.58 10.18 9.58
N TYR A 310 -0.33 9.36 10.10
CA TYR A 310 -0.11 8.65 11.36
C TYR A 310 1.15 7.77 11.34
N ALA A 311 1.35 7.00 10.28
CA ALA A 311 2.53 6.15 10.15
C ALA A 311 3.82 7.01 10.02
N ALA A 312 3.84 7.97 9.10
CA ALA A 312 5.05 8.77 8.83
C ALA A 312 5.41 9.72 9.97
N VAL A 313 4.41 10.41 10.52
CA VAL A 313 4.58 11.44 11.53
C VAL A 313 4.52 10.80 12.92
N ASP A 314 3.39 10.25 13.33
CA ASP A 314 3.17 9.88 14.73
C ASP A 314 3.93 8.62 15.15
N ARG A 315 4.11 7.68 14.23
CA ARG A 315 4.85 6.42 14.46
C ARG A 315 6.28 6.45 13.94
N ASP A 316 6.68 7.54 13.29
CA ASP A 316 8.02 7.71 12.72
C ASP A 316 8.40 6.53 11.83
N VAL A 317 7.63 6.28 10.78
CA VAL A 317 7.82 5.18 9.84
C VAL A 317 8.15 5.73 8.45
N VAL A 318 9.23 5.22 7.82
CA VAL A 318 9.50 5.57 6.41
C VAL A 318 8.53 4.80 5.54
N ILE A 319 7.70 5.49 4.77
CA ILE A 319 6.79 4.86 3.81
C ILE A 319 7.43 4.95 2.43
N VAL A 320 7.68 3.81 1.80
CA VAL A 320 8.18 3.71 0.43
C VAL A 320 7.10 3.06 -0.41
N THR A 321 6.74 3.68 -1.53
CA THR A 321 5.66 3.22 -2.39
C THR A 321 6.09 3.20 -3.85
N ALA A 322 5.56 2.26 -4.61
CA ALA A 322 5.70 2.27 -6.06
C ALA A 322 5.01 3.50 -6.68
N ALA A 323 5.57 4.03 -7.76
CA ALA A 323 4.97 5.10 -8.55
C ALA A 323 3.73 4.64 -9.35
N GLY A 324 3.59 3.33 -9.57
CA GLY A 324 2.59 2.72 -10.44
C GLY A 324 3.14 2.54 -11.85
N ASN A 325 2.58 1.60 -12.61
CA ASN A 325 3.01 1.34 -13.99
C ASN A 325 1.91 1.79 -14.95
N VAL A 326 2.27 2.36 -16.10
CA VAL A 326 1.30 2.62 -17.17
C VAL A 326 0.76 1.28 -17.71
N HIS A 327 -0.49 1.28 -18.16
CA HIS A 327 -1.24 0.08 -18.59
C HIS A 327 -1.56 -0.93 -17.48
N ALA A 328 -1.13 -0.70 -16.23
CA ALA A 328 -1.68 -1.40 -15.08
C ALA A 328 -3.14 -0.96 -14.85
N GLN A 329 -3.91 -1.78 -14.11
CA GLN A 329 -5.33 -1.55 -13.86
C GLN A 329 -5.59 -0.14 -13.28
N GLY A 330 -6.31 0.69 -14.05
CA GLY A 330 -6.63 2.09 -13.69
C GLY A 330 -5.58 3.11 -14.14
N CYS A 331 -4.36 2.69 -14.49
CA CYS A 331 -3.27 3.53 -14.98
C CYS A 331 -3.26 3.57 -16.52
N ASN A 332 -4.41 3.86 -17.14
CA ASN A 332 -4.68 3.66 -18.58
C ASN A 332 -3.93 4.60 -19.54
N GLY A 333 -2.97 5.38 -19.05
CA GLY A 333 -2.16 6.29 -19.84
C GLY A 333 -1.22 7.11 -18.97
N GLN A 334 -0.24 7.72 -19.63
CA GLN A 334 0.77 8.56 -18.98
C GLN A 334 0.19 9.94 -18.62
N ASN A 335 0.63 10.50 -17.48
CA ASN A 335 0.37 11.90 -17.17
C ASN A 335 1.15 12.82 -18.13
N PRO A 336 0.61 13.99 -18.50
CA PRO A 336 1.33 14.95 -19.32
C PRO A 336 2.61 15.43 -18.64
N ASP A 337 3.64 15.72 -19.44
CA ASP A 337 4.82 16.41 -18.95
C ASP A 337 4.45 17.82 -18.48
N PRO A 338 5.12 18.33 -17.42
CA PRO A 338 4.90 19.69 -16.96
C PRO A 338 5.27 20.69 -18.05
N LEU A 339 4.56 21.82 -18.09
CA LEU A 339 4.91 22.91 -19.00
C LEU A 339 6.33 23.42 -18.67
N PRO A 340 7.15 23.79 -19.68
CA PRO A 340 8.47 24.35 -19.42
C PRO A 340 8.41 25.55 -18.46
N GLY A 341 9.15 25.47 -17.35
CA GLY A 341 9.20 26.52 -16.33
C GLY A 341 8.07 26.51 -15.30
N ASP A 342 7.18 25.50 -15.31
CA ASP A 342 6.14 25.34 -14.28
C ASP A 342 6.75 25.02 -12.89
N PRO A 343 6.67 25.94 -11.91
CA PRO A 343 7.23 25.72 -10.57
C PRO A 343 6.45 24.66 -9.77
N THR A 344 5.23 24.32 -10.20
CA THR A 344 4.35 23.35 -9.56
C THR A 344 4.51 21.95 -10.12
N ARG A 345 5.50 21.71 -10.99
CA ARG A 345 5.78 20.35 -11.50
C ARG A 345 4.60 19.71 -12.24
N GLY A 346 3.66 20.50 -12.75
CA GLY A 346 2.53 20.00 -13.53
C GLY A 346 1.41 19.39 -12.69
N TRP A 347 1.26 19.75 -11.41
CA TRP A 347 0.12 19.32 -10.58
C TRP A 347 -1.23 19.56 -11.28
N SER A 348 -1.39 20.75 -11.87
CA SER A 348 -2.62 21.12 -12.59
C SER A 348 -2.87 20.32 -13.88
N SER A 349 -1.87 19.63 -14.41
CA SER A 349 -1.97 18.82 -15.65
C SER A 349 -2.19 17.32 -15.40
N VAL A 350 -2.19 16.88 -14.14
CA VAL A 350 -2.38 15.47 -13.77
C VAL A 350 -3.75 14.96 -14.26
N LYS A 351 -3.75 13.77 -14.87
CA LYS A 351 -4.95 13.06 -15.33
C LYS A 351 -5.24 11.81 -14.51
N THR A 352 -4.18 11.18 -14.01
CA THR A 352 -4.24 9.95 -13.21
C THR A 352 -3.40 10.13 -11.94
N ILE A 353 -4.05 10.06 -10.79
CA ILE A 353 -3.43 10.05 -9.47
C ILE A 353 -2.98 8.63 -9.16
N ALA A 354 -1.72 8.44 -8.76
CA ALA A 354 -1.25 7.20 -8.13
C ALA A 354 -1.37 7.32 -6.60
N THR A 355 -2.10 6.43 -5.95
CA THR A 355 -2.20 6.39 -4.49
C THR A 355 -1.62 5.07 -3.93
N PRO A 356 -0.80 5.11 -2.85
CA PRO A 356 -0.50 6.26 -1.98
C PRO A 356 0.62 7.21 -2.47
N ALA A 357 1.21 6.96 -3.65
CA ALA A 357 2.35 7.74 -4.17
C ALA A 357 2.18 9.26 -4.15
N TRP A 358 0.99 9.78 -4.42
CA TRP A 358 0.74 11.22 -4.45
C TRP A 358 0.85 11.93 -3.10
N PHE A 359 0.87 11.20 -1.97
CA PHE A 359 1.12 11.74 -0.63
C PHE A 359 2.62 11.97 -0.41
N SER A 360 3.27 12.68 -1.33
CA SER A 360 4.74 12.78 -1.44
C SER A 360 5.44 13.43 -0.24
N ASP A 361 4.68 14.16 0.58
CA ASP A 361 5.18 14.74 1.83
C ASP A 361 5.42 13.66 2.91
N TYR A 362 4.72 12.52 2.81
CA TYR A 362 4.73 11.43 3.80
C TYR A 362 5.27 10.11 3.24
N ALA A 363 5.11 9.87 1.94
CA ALA A 363 5.49 8.65 1.26
C ALA A 363 6.47 8.93 0.11
N LEU A 364 7.55 8.16 0.06
CA LEU A 364 8.55 8.24 -0.99
C LEU A 364 8.12 7.38 -2.18
N ALA A 365 7.64 8.03 -3.25
CA ALA A 365 7.25 7.36 -4.49
C ALA A 365 8.48 7.03 -5.35
N VAL A 366 8.59 5.76 -5.76
CA VAL A 366 9.74 5.22 -6.49
C VAL A 366 9.35 4.74 -7.88
N SER A 367 10.02 5.27 -8.90
CA SER A 367 9.87 4.82 -10.28
C SER A 367 10.89 3.75 -10.67
N ALA A 368 10.57 3.04 -11.75
CA ALA A 368 11.38 1.98 -12.31
C ALA A 368 12.40 2.50 -13.34
N THR A 369 13.62 1.99 -13.20
CA THR A 369 14.69 2.10 -14.20
C THR A 369 15.13 0.72 -14.64
N ASP A 370 15.85 0.62 -15.75
CA ASP A 370 16.60 -0.58 -16.08
C ASP A 370 17.89 -0.71 -15.25
N SER A 371 18.63 -1.79 -15.50
CA SER A 371 19.91 -2.07 -14.84
C SER A 371 21.05 -1.10 -15.22
N THR A 372 20.80 -0.12 -16.08
CA THR A 372 21.73 0.98 -16.43
C THR A 372 21.30 2.34 -15.86
N GLY A 373 20.16 2.40 -15.17
CA GLY A 373 19.61 3.62 -14.59
C GLY A 373 18.77 4.45 -15.57
N VAL A 374 18.44 3.91 -16.75
CA VAL A 374 17.53 4.56 -17.71
C VAL A 374 16.08 4.28 -17.29
N PRO A 375 15.16 5.26 -17.34
CA PRO A 375 13.75 5.03 -17.01
C PRO A 375 13.16 3.86 -17.79
N ALA A 376 12.42 2.99 -17.09
CA ALA A 376 11.79 1.82 -17.69
C ALA A 376 10.77 2.24 -18.77
N SER A 377 10.60 1.38 -19.79
CA SER A 377 9.70 1.59 -20.92
C SER A 377 8.68 0.45 -21.07
N GLY A 378 7.69 0.62 -21.95
CA GLY A 378 6.64 -0.38 -22.16
C GLY A 378 5.79 -0.62 -20.92
N ASP A 379 5.47 -1.87 -20.63
CA ASP A 379 4.60 -2.26 -19.50
C ASP A 379 5.26 -2.09 -18.12
N ALA A 380 6.59 -1.94 -18.09
CA ALA A 380 7.35 -1.62 -16.88
C ALA A 380 7.48 -0.10 -16.65
N ALA A 381 7.04 0.74 -17.60
CA ALA A 381 7.18 2.18 -17.48
C ALA A 381 6.35 2.72 -16.31
N SER A 382 6.98 3.53 -15.47
CA SER A 382 6.30 4.12 -14.33
C SER A 382 5.34 5.23 -14.74
N LEU A 383 4.25 5.38 -14.00
CA LEU A 383 3.37 6.53 -14.12
C LEU A 383 4.13 7.77 -13.62
N HIS A 384 4.33 8.74 -14.51
CA HIS A 384 4.98 9.99 -14.20
C HIS A 384 4.07 10.84 -13.30
N GLY A 385 4.68 11.63 -12.44
CA GLY A 385 3.91 12.55 -11.61
C GLY A 385 4.79 13.51 -10.83
N PRO A 386 4.22 14.63 -10.39
CA PRO A 386 4.93 15.59 -9.54
C PRO A 386 5.36 14.99 -8.18
N TRP A 387 4.72 13.90 -7.77
CA TRP A 387 4.99 13.17 -6.54
C TRP A 387 6.19 12.22 -6.59
N VAL A 388 6.73 11.90 -7.77
CA VAL A 388 7.88 10.99 -7.88
C VAL A 388 9.09 11.60 -7.14
N GLY A 389 9.64 10.82 -6.21
CA GLY A 389 10.75 11.23 -5.34
C GLY A 389 12.08 10.59 -5.74
N LEU A 390 12.09 9.31 -6.09
CA LEU A 390 13.30 8.59 -6.51
C LEU A 390 13.03 7.60 -7.63
N ALA A 391 14.10 7.04 -8.18
CA ALA A 391 14.09 5.86 -9.01
C ALA A 391 14.99 4.75 -8.43
N ALA A 392 14.69 3.51 -8.79
CA ALA A 392 15.55 2.36 -8.56
C ALA A 392 15.36 1.33 -9.69
N PRO A 393 16.20 0.29 -9.77
CA PRO A 393 15.99 -0.76 -10.77
C PRO A 393 14.60 -1.39 -10.63
N GLY A 394 13.89 -1.53 -11.74
CA GLY A 394 12.56 -2.11 -11.84
C GLY A 394 12.42 -3.02 -13.05
N ALA A 395 13.49 -3.24 -13.81
CA ALA A 395 13.60 -4.26 -14.85
C ALA A 395 14.72 -5.25 -14.48
N ASP A 396 14.80 -6.36 -15.22
CA ASP A 396 15.76 -7.44 -15.00
C ASP A 396 15.74 -7.98 -13.56
N ILE A 397 14.54 -8.06 -12.96
CA ILE A 397 14.38 -8.42 -11.56
C ILE A 397 14.70 -9.90 -11.37
N VAL A 398 15.58 -10.18 -10.42
CA VAL A 398 15.89 -11.52 -9.93
C VAL A 398 15.42 -11.59 -8.48
N GLY A 399 14.51 -12.51 -8.19
CA GLY A 399 13.93 -12.69 -6.85
C GLY A 399 13.68 -14.16 -6.52
N LEU A 400 12.87 -14.40 -5.49
CA LEU A 400 12.50 -15.76 -5.08
C LEU A 400 11.05 -16.08 -5.47
N SER A 401 10.84 -17.31 -5.94
CA SER A 401 9.51 -17.89 -6.09
C SER A 401 8.91 -18.22 -4.73
N THR A 402 7.62 -18.53 -4.71
CA THR A 402 6.90 -19.03 -3.53
C THR A 402 7.43 -20.39 -3.03
N SER A 403 8.22 -21.09 -3.85
CA SER A 403 8.88 -22.35 -3.51
C SER A 403 10.35 -22.19 -3.08
N GLY A 404 10.88 -20.97 -3.04
CA GLY A 404 12.28 -20.69 -2.66
C GLY A 404 13.31 -20.89 -3.74
N GLN A 405 12.89 -20.98 -5.00
CA GLN A 405 13.79 -21.00 -6.15
C GLN A 405 14.10 -19.57 -6.60
N VAL A 406 15.31 -19.32 -7.08
CA VAL A 406 15.65 -18.05 -7.70
C VAL A 406 15.01 -17.98 -9.09
N ILE A 407 14.28 -16.90 -9.35
CA ILE A 407 13.49 -16.68 -10.56
C ILE A 407 13.73 -15.27 -11.11
N ASN A 408 13.45 -15.10 -12.39
CA ASN A 408 13.43 -13.79 -13.06
C ASN A 408 12.31 -13.66 -14.09
N GLY A 409 11.36 -14.60 -14.09
CA GLY A 409 10.19 -14.58 -14.95
C GLY A 409 8.92 -15.00 -14.23
N SER A 410 7.80 -14.45 -14.68
CA SER A 410 6.44 -14.84 -14.31
C SER A 410 5.68 -15.28 -15.56
N VAL A 411 4.81 -16.27 -15.41
CA VAL A 411 3.97 -16.75 -16.51
C VAL A 411 2.67 -15.95 -16.54
N ASP A 412 2.41 -15.33 -17.67
CA ASP A 412 1.17 -14.62 -18.00
C ASP A 412 0.74 -15.00 -19.42
N ASP A 413 -0.55 -15.22 -19.66
CA ASP A 413 -1.08 -15.71 -20.95
C ASP A 413 -0.30 -16.89 -21.56
N ASP A 414 0.03 -17.89 -20.73
CA ASP A 414 0.85 -19.06 -21.07
C ASP A 414 2.26 -18.73 -21.62
N LYS A 415 2.74 -17.50 -21.41
CA LYS A 415 4.06 -17.02 -21.83
C LYS A 415 4.87 -16.59 -20.62
N LEU A 416 6.17 -16.85 -20.68
CA LEU A 416 7.09 -16.40 -19.66
C LEU A 416 7.55 -14.98 -19.96
N HIS A 417 7.25 -14.05 -19.06
CA HIS A 417 7.61 -12.64 -19.15
C HIS A 417 8.66 -12.30 -18.08
N PRO A 418 9.60 -11.38 -18.36
CA PRO A 418 10.48 -10.86 -17.33
C PRO A 418 9.70 -10.20 -16.20
N ILE A 419 10.16 -10.40 -14.97
CA ILE A 419 9.61 -9.69 -13.82
C ILE A 419 10.07 -8.23 -13.90
N ALA A 420 9.11 -7.29 -13.94
CA ALA A 420 9.39 -5.87 -14.01
C ALA A 420 8.25 -5.03 -13.43
N GLY A 421 8.57 -3.82 -12.97
CA GLY A 421 7.62 -2.85 -12.43
C GLY A 421 8.19 -1.99 -11.30
N SER A 422 7.57 -0.82 -11.08
CA SER A 422 7.91 0.11 -10.00
C SER A 422 7.72 -0.48 -8.59
N SER A 423 6.90 -1.53 -8.45
CA SER A 423 6.74 -2.33 -7.23
C SER A 423 8.04 -2.97 -6.74
N PHE A 424 8.93 -3.36 -7.65
CA PHE A 424 10.24 -3.91 -7.30
C PHE A 424 11.26 -2.82 -7.00
N SER A 425 11.15 -1.66 -7.67
CA SER A 425 11.96 -0.48 -7.38
C SER A 425 11.69 0.06 -5.99
N SER A 426 10.43 0.11 -5.55
CA SER A 426 10.07 0.48 -4.18
C SER A 426 10.66 -0.50 -3.17
N ALA A 427 10.70 -1.80 -3.49
CA ALA A 427 11.30 -2.82 -2.64
C ALA A 427 12.80 -2.57 -2.42
N PHE A 428 13.55 -2.25 -3.49
CA PHE A 428 14.96 -1.88 -3.35
C PHE A 428 15.14 -0.65 -2.47
N VAL A 429 14.40 0.44 -2.71
CA VAL A 429 14.48 1.65 -1.88
C VAL A 429 14.03 1.40 -0.44
N GLY A 430 13.03 0.55 -0.22
CA GLY A 430 12.61 0.12 1.12
C GLY A 430 13.72 -0.61 1.87
N GLY A 431 14.47 -1.46 1.17
CA GLY A 431 15.69 -2.07 1.70
C GLY A 431 16.76 -1.03 2.03
N VAL A 432 17.04 -0.08 1.14
CA VAL A 432 18.05 0.98 1.37
C VAL A 432 17.64 1.87 2.55
N ALA A 433 16.35 2.20 2.67
CA ALA A 433 15.82 2.92 3.83
C ALA A 433 16.05 2.14 5.13
N ALA A 434 15.94 0.81 5.11
CA ALA A 434 16.27 -0.03 6.26
C ALA A 434 17.78 0.00 6.58
N LEU A 435 18.66 0.01 5.57
CA LEU A 435 20.09 0.17 5.77
C LEU A 435 20.42 1.51 6.45
N VAL A 436 19.82 2.60 5.97
CA VAL A 436 19.99 3.95 6.52
C VAL A 436 19.46 4.05 7.94
N ARG A 437 18.25 3.52 8.21
CA ARG A 437 17.67 3.47 9.57
C ARG A 437 18.54 2.69 10.55
N ALA A 438 19.11 1.56 10.12
CA ALA A 438 20.01 0.79 10.96
C ALA A 438 21.25 1.60 11.33
N LYS A 439 21.89 2.25 10.34
CA LYS A 439 23.13 3.02 10.56
C LYS A 439 22.90 4.35 11.29
N PHE A 440 21.77 5.01 11.04
CA PHE A 440 21.41 6.31 11.59
C PHE A 440 20.07 6.25 12.34
N PRO A 441 20.01 5.54 13.48
CA PRO A 441 18.75 5.23 14.18
C PRO A 441 18.04 6.47 14.76
N ASN A 442 18.73 7.60 14.86
CA ASN A 442 18.18 8.86 15.38
C ASN A 442 17.53 9.74 14.31
N LEU A 443 17.67 9.40 13.02
CA LEU A 443 17.00 10.15 11.95
C LEU A 443 15.50 9.82 11.96
N THR A 444 14.67 10.86 11.85
CA THR A 444 13.24 10.68 11.64
C THR A 444 12.97 10.12 10.25
N ALA A 445 11.75 9.61 10.02
CA ALA A 445 11.31 9.11 8.73
C ALA A 445 11.53 10.15 7.61
N HIS A 446 11.18 11.41 7.88
CA HIS A 446 11.34 12.50 6.93
C HIS A 446 12.83 12.79 6.63
N GLN A 447 13.69 12.72 7.64
CA GLN A 447 15.14 12.90 7.45
C GLN A 447 15.79 11.74 6.71
N VAL A 448 15.28 10.51 6.87
CA VAL A 448 15.71 9.37 6.06
C VAL A 448 15.33 9.58 4.60
N ILE A 449 14.09 10.01 4.31
CA ILE A 449 13.66 10.33 2.93
C ILE A 449 14.54 11.43 2.36
N HIS A 450 14.72 12.54 3.09
CA HIS A 450 15.59 13.64 2.67
C HIS A 450 17.01 13.16 2.34
N ARG A 451 17.59 12.31 3.17
CA ARG A 451 18.93 11.76 2.96
C ARG A 451 18.99 10.93 1.69
N LEU A 452 18.01 10.06 1.43
CA LEU A 452 17.94 9.24 0.21
C LEU A 452 17.83 10.12 -1.04
N GLU A 453 17.00 11.17 -1.00
CA GLU A 453 16.85 12.14 -2.09
C GLU A 453 18.11 12.96 -2.34
N ALA A 454 18.75 13.45 -1.28
CA ALA A 454 19.94 14.31 -1.36
C ALA A 454 21.19 13.57 -1.87
N THR A 455 21.22 12.24 -1.77
CA THR A 455 22.34 11.40 -2.22
C THR A 455 22.09 10.65 -3.51
N ALA A 456 20.91 10.77 -4.11
CA ALA A 456 20.58 10.10 -5.36
C ALA A 456 21.41 10.66 -6.53
N HIS A 457 21.51 9.88 -7.62
CA HIS A 457 22.11 10.30 -8.88
C HIS A 457 21.12 11.13 -9.70
N PRO A 458 21.22 12.47 -9.72
CA PRO A 458 20.13 13.30 -10.22
C PRO A 458 20.04 13.32 -11.75
N PRO A 459 18.84 13.52 -12.30
CA PRO A 459 18.69 13.84 -13.72
C PRO A 459 19.33 15.22 -14.03
N ALA A 460 19.51 15.54 -15.31
CA ALA A 460 20.17 16.78 -15.73
C ALA A 460 19.54 18.07 -15.14
N GLY A 461 18.23 18.06 -14.88
CA GLY A 461 17.49 19.17 -14.26
C GLY A 461 17.49 19.17 -12.72
N GLY A 462 18.24 18.27 -12.08
CA GLY A 462 18.24 18.06 -10.63
C GLY A 462 17.04 17.26 -10.12
N ARG A 463 15.83 17.54 -10.62
CA ARG A 463 14.62 16.77 -10.33
C ARG A 463 13.63 16.80 -11.49
N ASP A 464 12.97 15.67 -11.78
CA ASP A 464 11.89 15.59 -12.78
C ASP A 464 10.73 14.67 -12.35
N ASN A 465 9.67 14.59 -13.16
CA ASN A 465 8.47 13.78 -12.87
C ASN A 465 8.64 12.29 -13.22
N VAL A 466 9.81 11.87 -13.69
CA VAL A 466 10.09 10.52 -14.19
C VAL A 466 10.90 9.75 -13.16
N VAL A 467 12.03 10.30 -12.72
CA VAL A 467 12.95 9.70 -11.74
C VAL A 467 13.04 10.48 -10.43
N GLY A 468 12.28 11.56 -10.28
CA GLY A 468 12.34 12.38 -9.08
C GLY A 468 13.72 13.01 -8.93
N TYR A 469 14.31 12.90 -7.75
CA TYR A 469 15.68 13.33 -7.46
C TYR A 469 16.74 12.40 -8.05
N GLY A 470 16.33 11.31 -8.72
CA GLY A 470 17.22 10.42 -9.46
C GLY A 470 17.29 9.01 -8.90
N THR A 471 18.24 8.24 -9.42
CA THR A 471 18.41 6.83 -9.03
C THR A 471 19.09 6.72 -7.67
N VAL A 472 18.53 5.90 -6.78
CA VAL A 472 19.03 5.68 -5.41
C VAL A 472 20.50 5.25 -5.42
N ASP A 473 21.31 5.85 -4.53
CA ASP A 473 22.71 5.46 -4.28
C ASP A 473 22.86 5.03 -2.81
N PRO A 474 22.87 3.72 -2.52
CA PRO A 474 23.00 3.21 -1.16
C PRO A 474 24.33 3.58 -0.51
N VAL A 475 25.43 3.64 -1.28
CA VAL A 475 26.75 3.94 -0.72
C VAL A 475 26.83 5.40 -0.31
N ALA A 476 26.39 6.33 -1.17
CA ALA A 476 26.31 7.74 -0.82
C ALA A 476 25.35 7.97 0.36
N ALA A 477 24.16 7.35 0.32
CA ALA A 477 23.19 7.40 1.41
C ALA A 477 23.75 6.88 2.74
N LEU A 478 24.69 5.93 2.73
CA LEU A 478 25.29 5.40 3.96
C LEU A 478 26.55 6.17 4.39
N THR A 479 27.25 6.87 3.52
CA THR A 479 28.61 7.39 3.80
C THR A 479 28.75 8.91 3.76
N TRP A 480 27.91 9.62 3.01
CA TRP A 480 28.04 11.07 2.90
C TRP A 480 27.61 11.79 4.17
N ASP A 481 28.28 12.90 4.48
CA ASP A 481 27.83 13.84 5.49
C ASP A 481 26.73 14.72 4.89
N VAL A 482 25.47 14.41 5.21
CA VAL A 482 24.29 15.09 4.68
C VAL A 482 23.63 15.82 5.84
N PRO A 483 23.39 17.14 5.75
CA PRO A 483 22.61 17.86 6.74
C PRO A 483 21.28 17.13 6.96
N PRO A 484 20.85 16.86 8.21
CA PRO A 484 19.65 16.05 8.45
C PRO A 484 18.36 16.62 7.83
N GLY A 485 18.30 17.93 7.58
CA GLY A 485 17.10 18.59 7.10
C GLY A 485 16.03 18.72 8.18
N GLU A 486 14.81 19.06 7.76
CA GLU A 486 13.64 19.18 8.64
C GLU A 486 13.25 17.83 9.25
N THR A 487 12.71 17.84 10.46
CA THR A 487 12.30 16.60 11.13
C THR A 487 10.96 16.06 10.64
N PHE A 488 10.12 16.92 10.10
CA PHE A 488 8.77 16.60 9.64
C PHE A 488 8.48 17.25 8.28
N ALA A 489 7.50 16.70 7.60
CA ALA A 489 6.99 17.25 6.36
C ALA A 489 6.44 18.69 6.53
N PRO A 490 6.40 19.49 5.44
CA PRO A 490 5.82 20.83 5.47
C PRO A 490 4.40 20.84 6.05
N GLY A 491 4.11 21.82 6.91
CA GLY A 491 2.78 21.99 7.52
C GLY A 491 2.53 21.18 8.81
N VAL A 492 3.41 20.26 9.19
CA VAL A 492 3.32 19.53 10.46
C VAL A 492 3.82 20.40 11.62
N GLN A 493 2.91 21.02 12.37
CA GLN A 493 3.24 21.79 13.57
C GLN A 493 3.08 20.94 14.85
N ARG A 494 4.21 20.51 15.45
CA ARG A 494 4.24 19.93 16.81
C ARG A 494 4.64 20.96 17.87
N ALA A 495 4.30 22.23 17.68
CA ALA A 495 4.48 23.20 18.76
C ALA A 495 3.66 22.71 19.96
N GLN A 496 4.35 22.36 21.04
CA GLN A 496 3.73 21.91 22.29
C GLN A 496 2.72 22.99 22.69
N LEU A 497 1.42 22.68 22.64
CA LEU A 497 0.40 23.65 23.03
C LEU A 497 0.68 23.99 24.49
N LYS A 498 1.22 25.19 24.74
CA LYS A 498 1.49 25.65 26.10
C LYS A 498 0.15 26.02 26.71
N VAL A 499 -0.57 25.00 27.18
CA VAL A 499 -1.85 25.17 27.86
C VAL A 499 -1.58 26.08 29.06
N PRO A 500 -2.17 27.29 29.10
CA PRO A 500 -2.03 28.16 30.26
C PRO A 500 -2.49 27.40 31.49
N ALA A 501 -1.78 27.55 32.62
CA ALA A 501 -2.22 26.94 33.87
C ALA A 501 -3.69 27.30 34.12
N PRO A 502 -4.53 26.37 34.62
CA PRO A 502 -5.91 26.68 34.96
C PRO A 502 -5.95 27.95 35.80
N PRO A 503 -6.88 28.89 35.53
CA PRO A 503 -6.99 30.08 36.35
C PRO A 503 -7.15 29.64 37.81
N PRO A 504 -6.46 30.32 38.76
CA PRO A 504 -6.55 29.93 40.17
C PRO A 504 -8.02 29.91 40.60
N PRO A 505 -8.42 28.94 41.46
CA PRO A 505 -9.80 28.85 41.92
C PRO A 505 -10.26 30.19 42.47
N ARG A 506 -11.51 30.59 42.16
CA ARG A 506 -12.08 31.86 42.62
C ARG A 506 -11.92 31.98 44.13
N ASP A 507 -11.17 32.99 44.58
CA ASP A 507 -11.03 33.28 45.99
C ASP A 507 -12.38 33.77 46.53
N ALA A 508 -13.02 32.96 47.37
CA ALA A 508 -14.31 33.28 47.97
C ALA A 508 -14.18 34.23 49.17
N ARG A 509 -12.96 34.49 49.68
CA ARG A 509 -12.73 35.34 50.86
C ARG A 509 -13.30 36.76 50.72
N PRO A 510 -13.19 37.47 49.58
CA PRO A 510 -13.79 38.79 49.43
C PRO A 510 -15.33 38.76 49.53
N GLY A 511 -15.97 37.70 48.99
CA GLY A 511 -17.41 37.50 49.08
C GLY A 511 -17.87 37.26 50.53
N TRP A 512 -17.14 36.42 51.27
CA TRP A 512 -17.40 36.19 52.69
C TRP A 512 -17.19 37.45 53.54
N VAL A 513 -16.15 38.24 53.27
CA VAL A 513 -15.90 39.51 53.95
C VAL A 513 -17.02 40.52 53.67
N ALA A 514 -17.45 40.65 52.42
CA ALA A 514 -18.55 41.55 52.06
C ALA A 514 -19.86 41.16 52.75
N MET A 515 -20.19 39.87 52.80
CA MET A 515 -21.37 39.38 53.53
C MET A 515 -21.26 39.62 55.04
N ALA A 516 -20.09 39.41 55.63
CA ALA A 516 -19.87 39.66 57.05
C ALA A 516 -20.04 41.14 57.40
N ILE A 517 -19.45 42.06 56.62
CA ILE A 517 -19.58 43.51 56.81
C ILE A 517 -21.05 43.93 56.65
N THR A 518 -21.73 43.44 55.61
CA THR A 518 -23.14 43.77 55.36
C THR A 518 -24.02 43.26 56.50
N GLY A 519 -23.80 42.03 56.97
CA GLY A 519 -24.51 41.46 58.11
C GLY A 519 -24.31 42.28 59.39
N LEU A 520 -23.06 42.70 59.65
CA LEU A 520 -22.74 43.50 60.83
C LEU A 520 -23.40 44.89 60.76
N ALA A 521 -23.44 45.52 59.59
CA ALA A 521 -24.14 46.78 59.37
C ALA A 521 -25.65 46.64 59.61
N VAL A 522 -26.28 45.58 59.10
CA VAL A 522 -27.71 45.31 59.31
C VAL A 522 -28.04 45.08 60.79
N VAL A 523 -27.23 44.28 61.50
CA VAL A 523 -27.39 44.06 62.95
C VAL A 523 -27.21 45.36 63.72
N SER A 524 -26.26 46.21 63.32
CA SER A 524 -26.02 47.51 63.95
C SER A 524 -27.22 48.45 63.78
N VAL A 525 -27.79 48.53 62.58
CA VAL A 525 -28.97 49.36 62.29
C VAL A 525 -30.20 48.84 63.04
N LEU A 526 -30.43 47.53 63.05
CA LEU A 526 -31.51 46.90 63.82
C LEU A 526 -31.32 47.14 65.32
N GLY A 527 -30.11 46.99 65.84
CA GLY A 527 -29.77 47.28 67.23
C GLY A 527 -30.03 48.74 67.62
N LEU A 528 -29.70 49.69 66.73
CA LEU A 528 -30.01 51.11 66.91
C LEU A 528 -31.52 51.38 66.88
N ALA A 529 -32.26 50.77 65.96
CA ALA A 529 -33.71 50.91 65.87
C ALA A 529 -34.42 50.34 67.11
N VAL A 530 -33.98 49.16 67.59
CA VAL A 530 -34.47 48.56 68.84
C VAL A 530 -34.07 49.42 70.06
N GLY A 531 -32.84 49.91 70.11
CA GLY A 531 -32.38 50.81 71.18
C GLY A 531 -33.21 52.09 71.26
N LEU A 532 -33.49 52.73 70.11
CA LEU A 532 -34.31 53.95 70.03
C LEU A 532 -35.78 53.71 70.38
N THR A 533 -36.32 52.54 70.04
CA THR A 533 -37.71 52.18 70.39
C THR A 533 -37.84 51.83 71.88
N VAL A 534 -36.85 51.18 72.48
CA VAL A 534 -36.80 50.91 73.91
C VAL A 534 -36.57 52.19 74.72
N SER A 535 -35.69 53.10 74.29
CA SER A 535 -35.48 54.38 74.99
C SER A 535 -36.75 55.25 74.97
N ARG A 536 -37.42 55.35 73.82
CA ARG A 536 -38.71 56.06 73.68
C ARG A 536 -39.84 55.42 74.49
N ARG A 537 -39.78 54.12 74.76
CA ARG A 537 -40.72 53.44 75.67
C ARG A 537 -40.40 53.70 77.14
N ARG A 538 -39.12 53.79 77.52
CA ARG A 538 -38.69 54.11 78.89
C ARG A 538 -38.97 55.56 79.28
N GLU A 539 -38.97 56.50 78.33
CA GLU A 539 -39.36 57.90 78.59
C GLU A 539 -40.88 58.10 78.72
N ARG A 540 -41.69 57.07 78.52
CA ARG A 540 -43.17 57.11 78.62
C ARG A 540 -43.74 56.35 79.82
N ILE A 541 -42.88 55.90 80.73
CA ILE A 541 -43.23 55.34 82.05
C ILE A 541 -42.59 56.24 83.09
#